data_AF-A0A7C6VTF2-F1
#
_entry.id   AF-A0A7C6VTF2-F1
#
_cell.length_a   1.000
_cell.length_b   1.000
_cell.length_c   1.000
_cell.angle_alpha   90.00
_cell.angle_beta   90.00
_cell.angle_gamma   90.00
#
_symmetry.space_group_name_H-M   'P 1'
#
loop_
_entity.id
_entity.type
_entity.pdbx_description
1 polymer ?
#
loop_
_entity_poly.entity_id
_entity_poly.type
_entity_poly.pdbx_seq_one_letter_code
_entity_poly.pdbx_strand_id
1 'polypeptide(L)'
;MRESIGGAFTLNFIAIFIILVFALLAGTLSYTKAFRVNSKIANAIEKYEGYNLLAKEEIDSVLTNYGYLSGKGKSCSTKKSGGTLVTLPDQNYEYCIYYNDEGGRYYSYGVVTYMIIELPVISGAIKIPIFSKTNRIYRF
;
A
#
# COMPACT_ATOMS: atom_id res chain seq x y z
N MET A 1 -43.94 -26.67 12.35
CA MET A 1 -42.55 -26.91 11.88
C MET A 1 -42.22 -26.27 10.53
N ARG A 2 -43.18 -25.78 9.73
CA ARG A 2 -42.92 -25.13 8.43
C ARG A 2 -42.38 -23.68 8.52
N GLU A 3 -42.42 -23.07 9.69
CA GLU A 3 -41.90 -21.71 9.93
C GLU A 3 -40.38 -21.66 10.22
N SER A 4 -39.74 -22.77 10.62
CA SER A 4 -38.29 -22.74 10.90
C SER A 4 -37.42 -22.81 9.64
N ILE A 5 -37.97 -23.26 8.51
CA ILE A 5 -37.27 -23.27 7.21
C ILE A 5 -37.11 -21.85 6.66
N GLY A 6 -38.10 -20.97 6.86
CA GLY A 6 -38.01 -19.56 6.50
C GLY A 6 -37.02 -18.79 7.38
N GLY A 7 -37.02 -19.08 8.69
CA GLY A 7 -36.10 -18.47 9.66
C GLY A 7 -34.62 -18.80 9.42
N ALA A 8 -34.30 -20.04 9.01
CA ALA A 8 -32.93 -20.41 8.69
C ALA A 8 -32.43 -19.72 7.40
N PHE A 9 -33.30 -19.54 6.40
CA PHE A 9 -32.95 -18.86 5.16
C PHE A 9 -32.74 -17.36 5.37
N THR A 10 -33.57 -16.70 6.19
CA THR A 10 -33.40 -15.27 6.52
C THR A 10 -32.14 -15.03 7.34
N LEU A 11 -31.81 -15.90 8.30
CA LEU A 11 -30.58 -15.79 9.08
C LEU A 11 -29.32 -15.93 8.22
N ASN A 12 -29.30 -16.86 7.26
CA ASN A 12 -28.18 -17.00 6.32
C ASN A 12 -28.02 -15.77 5.44
N PHE A 13 -29.12 -15.19 4.95
CA PHE A 13 -29.07 -13.96 4.14
C PHE A 13 -28.52 -12.78 4.94
N ILE A 14 -28.95 -12.61 6.20
CA ILE A 14 -28.44 -11.58 7.11
C ILE A 14 -26.94 -11.79 7.37
N ALA A 15 -26.51 -13.02 7.63
CA ALA A 15 -25.10 -13.33 7.88
C ALA A 15 -24.20 -12.98 6.68
N ILE A 16 -24.63 -13.32 5.46
CA ILE A 16 -23.89 -12.98 4.22
C ILE A 16 -23.79 -11.45 4.06
N PHE A 17 -24.90 -10.74 4.29
CA PHE A 17 -24.92 -9.28 4.18
C PHE A 17 -23.97 -8.62 5.18
N ILE A 18 -23.96 -9.09 6.44
CA ILE A 18 -23.04 -8.60 7.48
C ILE A 18 -21.58 -8.81 7.06
N ILE A 19 -21.23 -10.01 6.59
CA ILE A 19 -19.87 -10.31 6.12
C ILE A 19 -19.46 -9.37 4.97
N LEU A 20 -20.37 -9.13 4.02
CA LEU A 20 -20.12 -8.23 2.90
C LEU A 20 -19.86 -6.79 3.36
N VAL A 21 -20.67 -6.27 4.29
CA VAL A 21 -20.48 -4.92 4.84
C VAL A 21 -19.14 -4.80 5.57
N PHE A 22 -18.78 -5.78 6.43
CA PHE A 22 -17.49 -5.77 7.10
C PHE A 22 -16.31 -5.87 6.13
N ALA A 23 -16.43 -6.68 5.06
CA ALA A 23 -15.42 -6.77 4.03
C ALA A 23 -15.20 -5.42 3.31
N LEU A 24 -16.29 -4.71 2.97
CA LEU A 24 -16.21 -3.38 2.37
C LEU A 24 -15.60 -2.34 3.32
N LEU A 25 -16.00 -2.35 4.60
CA LEU A 25 -15.44 -1.44 5.61
C LEU A 25 -13.95 -1.69 5.83
N ALA A 26 -13.53 -2.96 5.98
CA ALA A 26 -12.12 -3.32 6.10
C ALA A 26 -11.31 -2.92 4.85
N GLY A 27 -11.87 -3.14 3.66
CA GLY A 27 -11.27 -2.74 2.39
C GLY A 27 -11.03 -1.24 2.28
N THR A 28 -12.02 -0.41 2.62
CA THR A 28 -11.89 1.05 2.55
C THR A 28 -10.90 1.60 3.58
N LEU A 29 -10.89 1.07 4.81
CA LEU A 29 -9.90 1.45 5.83
C LEU A 29 -8.47 1.07 5.41
N SER A 30 -8.29 -0.14 4.88
CA SER A 30 -6.98 -0.59 4.39
C SER A 30 -6.50 0.24 3.20
N TYR A 31 -7.40 0.55 2.25
CA TYR A 31 -7.09 1.39 1.10
C TYR A 31 -6.66 2.80 1.52
N THR A 32 -7.43 3.45 2.39
CA THR A 32 -7.12 4.82 2.85
C THR A 32 -5.80 4.89 3.61
N LYS A 33 -5.50 3.88 4.45
CA LYS A 33 -4.20 3.78 5.14
C LYS A 33 -3.05 3.66 4.15
N ALA A 34 -3.12 2.70 3.23
CA ALA A 34 -2.05 2.44 2.27
C ALA A 34 -1.86 3.59 1.28
N PHE A 35 -2.93 4.27 0.87
CA PHE A 35 -2.86 5.47 0.03
C PHE A 35 -2.22 6.66 0.76
N ARG A 36 -2.62 6.93 2.01
CA ARG A 36 -2.02 8.00 2.82
C ARG A 36 -0.52 7.78 3.03
N VAL A 37 -0.12 6.56 3.35
CA VAL A 37 1.29 6.19 3.47
C VAL A 37 2.02 6.41 2.14
N ASN A 38 1.44 5.98 1.03
CA ASN A 38 2.02 6.18 -0.30
C ASN A 38 2.28 7.67 -0.60
N SER A 39 1.27 8.52 -0.39
CA SER A 39 1.39 9.96 -0.59
C SER A 39 2.43 10.60 0.34
N LYS A 40 2.56 10.13 1.58
CA LYS A 40 3.58 10.63 2.52
C LYS A 40 4.99 10.24 2.12
N ILE A 41 5.19 9.01 1.64
CA ILE A 41 6.48 8.57 1.08
C ILE A 41 6.85 9.43 -0.13
N ALA A 42 5.91 9.62 -1.06
CA ALA A 42 6.12 10.48 -2.23
C ALA A 42 6.52 11.91 -1.84
N ASN A 43 5.81 12.49 -0.86
CA ASN A 43 6.12 13.84 -0.35
C ASN A 43 7.50 13.89 0.33
N ALA A 44 7.88 12.90 1.13
CA ALA A 44 9.21 12.84 1.74
C ALA A 44 10.33 12.82 0.67
N ILE A 45 10.15 12.06 -0.41
CA ILE A 45 11.09 12.02 -1.53
C ILE A 45 11.16 13.38 -2.23
N GLU A 46 10.02 14.03 -2.47
CA GLU A 46 9.97 15.36 -3.09
C GLU A 46 10.65 16.42 -2.23
N LYS A 47 10.41 16.39 -0.91
CA LYS A 47 10.94 17.35 0.07
C LYS A 47 12.46 17.35 0.13
N TYR A 48 13.10 16.19 0.00
CA TYR A 48 14.56 16.06 0.02
C TYR A 48 15.16 15.88 -1.37
N GLU A 49 14.39 16.18 -2.43
CA GLU A 49 14.82 16.11 -3.82
C GLU A 49 15.41 14.73 -4.20
N GLY A 50 14.88 13.66 -3.63
CA GLY A 50 15.32 12.31 -3.94
C GLY A 50 15.26 11.33 -2.78
N TYR A 51 15.61 10.08 -3.09
CA TYR A 51 15.66 9.00 -2.11
C TYR A 51 17.05 8.94 -1.46
N ASN A 52 17.24 9.76 -0.42
CA ASN A 52 18.48 9.88 0.36
C ASN A 52 18.26 9.48 1.84
N LEU A 53 19.28 9.66 2.69
CA LEU A 53 19.21 9.30 4.11
C LEU A 53 18.12 10.06 4.87
N LEU A 54 17.96 11.36 4.60
CA LEU A 54 16.94 12.20 5.25
C LEU A 54 15.53 11.77 4.83
N ALA A 55 15.32 11.49 3.54
CA ALA A 55 14.06 10.95 3.05
C ALA A 55 13.76 9.59 3.69
N LYS A 56 14.77 8.72 3.84
CA LYS A 56 14.60 7.41 4.48
C LYS A 56 14.19 7.53 5.94
N GLU A 57 14.80 8.41 6.71
CA GLU A 57 14.46 8.64 8.12
C GLU A 57 13.03 9.19 8.28
N GLU A 58 12.63 10.13 7.43
CA GLU A 58 11.26 10.65 7.43
C GLU A 58 10.24 9.57 7.00
N ILE A 59 10.57 8.75 6.00
CA ILE A 59 9.76 7.60 5.58
C ILE A 59 9.60 6.62 6.75
N ASP A 60 10.68 6.25 7.43
CA ASP A 60 10.65 5.30 8.55
C ASP A 60 9.77 5.80 9.71
N SER A 61 9.88 7.11 10.03
CA SER A 61 9.04 7.77 11.02
C SER A 61 7.56 7.76 10.63
N VAL A 62 7.25 8.06 9.36
CA VAL A 62 5.88 7.96 8.82
C VAL A 62 5.37 6.53 8.94
N LEU A 63 6.13 5.54 8.46
CA LEU A 63 5.71 4.14 8.48
C LEU A 63 5.47 3.62 9.89
N THR A 64 6.32 4.01 10.85
CA THR A 64 6.16 3.70 12.27
C THR A 64 4.90 4.35 12.85
N ASN A 65 4.70 5.65 12.63
CA ASN A 65 3.57 6.40 13.20
C ASN A 65 2.22 5.92 12.65
N TYR A 66 2.17 5.54 11.37
CA TYR A 66 0.97 4.96 10.77
C TYR A 66 0.80 3.45 11.05
N GLY A 67 1.73 2.83 11.79
CA GLY A 67 1.72 1.39 12.06
C GLY A 67 1.64 0.58 10.77
N TYR A 68 2.36 1.00 9.74
CA TYR A 68 2.37 0.34 8.44
C TYR A 68 3.15 -0.97 8.53
N LEU A 69 2.85 -1.88 7.60
CA LEU A 69 3.23 -3.29 7.66
C LEU A 69 4.74 -3.47 7.76
N SER A 70 5.18 -3.94 8.93
CA SER A 70 6.55 -4.38 9.17
C SER A 70 6.71 -5.81 8.66
N GLY A 71 7.53 -5.98 7.63
CA GLY A 71 7.79 -7.27 7.01
C GLY A 71 9.05 -7.17 6.15
N LYS A 72 9.85 -8.24 6.11
CA LYS A 72 11.07 -8.27 5.28
C LYS A 72 10.67 -8.18 3.81
N GLY A 73 10.86 -7.00 3.22
CA GLY A 73 10.49 -6.67 1.85
C GLY A 73 11.27 -7.53 0.84
N LYS A 74 10.66 -8.63 0.38
CA LYS A 74 11.25 -9.49 -0.67
C LYS A 74 10.47 -9.51 -1.99
N SER A 75 9.36 -8.77 -2.11
CA SER A 75 8.47 -8.84 -3.29
C SER A 75 8.50 -7.59 -4.19
N CYS A 76 9.58 -6.83 -4.19
CA CYS A 76 9.73 -5.74 -5.16
C CYS A 76 10.26 -6.31 -6.48
N SER A 77 9.51 -6.10 -7.58
CA SER A 77 10.05 -6.32 -8.93
C SER A 77 11.24 -5.39 -9.17
N THR A 78 12.24 -5.82 -9.92
CA THR A 78 13.43 -5.01 -10.26
C THR A 78 13.09 -3.82 -11.15
N LYS A 79 12.01 -3.92 -11.93
CA LYS A 79 11.48 -2.85 -12.78
C LYS A 79 9.97 -2.72 -12.64
N LYS A 80 9.49 -1.47 -12.66
CA LYS A 80 8.05 -1.16 -12.72
C LYS A 80 7.83 0.22 -13.35
N SER A 81 6.90 0.31 -14.31
CA SER A 81 6.55 1.56 -15.00
C SER A 81 7.72 2.31 -15.65
N GLY A 82 8.73 1.59 -16.15
CA GLY A 82 9.94 2.18 -16.74
C GLY A 82 11.06 2.49 -15.73
N GLY A 83 10.79 2.36 -14.44
CA GLY A 83 11.72 2.71 -13.37
C GLY A 83 12.53 1.55 -12.85
N THR A 84 13.69 1.89 -12.28
CA THR A 84 14.63 0.96 -11.64
C THR A 84 14.44 0.97 -10.13
N LEU A 85 14.42 -0.21 -9.50
CA LEU A 85 14.25 -0.32 -8.05
C LEU A 85 15.44 0.33 -7.31
N VAL A 86 15.16 1.26 -6.40
CA VAL A 86 16.17 1.94 -5.55
C VAL A 86 16.04 1.55 -4.08
N THR A 87 14.92 0.91 -3.70
CA THR A 87 14.73 0.43 -2.33
C THR A 87 15.81 -0.57 -1.93
N LEU A 88 16.43 -0.35 -0.77
CA LEU A 88 17.42 -1.25 -0.20
C LEU A 88 16.81 -2.64 0.10
N PRO A 89 17.59 -3.72 -0.01
CA PRO A 89 17.11 -5.09 0.24
C PRO A 89 16.77 -5.40 1.71
N ASP A 90 17.12 -4.53 2.65
CA ASP A 90 16.95 -4.74 4.11
C ASP A 90 16.07 -3.65 4.74
N GLN A 91 14.84 -3.54 4.23
CA GLN A 91 13.85 -2.63 4.80
C GLN A 91 12.96 -3.38 5.80
N ASN A 92 12.67 -2.72 6.92
CA ASN A 92 11.75 -3.21 7.94
C ASN A 92 10.29 -3.23 7.45
N TYR A 93 9.97 -2.52 6.37
CA TYR A 93 8.61 -2.30 5.88
C TYR A 93 8.42 -2.72 4.42
N GLU A 94 7.21 -3.14 4.08
CA GLU A 94 6.84 -3.56 2.72
C GLU A 94 6.45 -2.35 1.83
N TYR A 95 7.45 -1.69 1.22
CA TYR A 95 7.26 -0.68 0.18
C TYR A 95 8.37 -0.78 -0.89
N CYS A 96 8.10 -0.31 -2.10
CA CYS A 96 9.08 -0.27 -3.19
C CYS A 96 9.14 1.12 -3.83
N ILE A 97 10.34 1.60 -4.12
CA ILE A 97 10.61 2.90 -4.74
C ILE A 97 11.39 2.63 -6.02
N TYR A 98 10.92 3.23 -7.10
CA TYR A 98 11.47 3.11 -8.44
C TYR A 98 11.95 4.47 -8.91
N TYR A 99 13.18 4.57 -9.40
CA TYR A 99 13.69 5.78 -10.05
C TYR A 99 13.42 5.71 -11.55
N ASN A 100 12.76 6.74 -12.07
CA ASN A 100 12.50 6.93 -13.49
C ASN A 100 13.29 8.15 -13.97
N ASP A 101 14.14 7.94 -14.97
CA ASP A 101 14.72 9.04 -15.73
C ASP A 101 13.69 9.53 -16.75
N GLU A 102 13.24 10.78 -16.63
CA GLU A 102 12.24 11.38 -17.53
C GLU A 102 12.91 12.09 -18.73
N GLY A 103 14.23 12.00 -18.84
CA GLY A 103 15.02 12.65 -19.88
C GLY A 103 15.33 14.12 -19.58
N GLY A 104 16.47 14.57 -20.11
CA GLY A 104 16.97 15.93 -19.92
C GLY A 104 17.50 16.16 -18.50
N ARG A 105 16.97 17.18 -17.81
CA ARG A 105 17.35 17.53 -16.43
C ARG A 105 16.26 17.17 -15.41
N TYR A 106 15.39 16.22 -15.74
CA TYR A 106 14.26 15.85 -14.87
C TYR A 106 14.23 14.36 -14.61
N TYR A 107 13.87 13.99 -13.38
CA TYR A 107 13.64 12.61 -12.96
C TYR A 107 12.39 12.54 -12.07
N SER A 108 11.87 11.33 -11.87
CA SER A 108 10.73 11.10 -10.99
C SER A 108 10.86 9.77 -10.25
N TYR A 109 10.13 9.60 -9.17
CA TYR A 109 10.07 8.34 -8.43
C TYR A 109 8.67 7.72 -8.50
N GLY A 110 8.62 6.41 -8.68
CA GLY A 110 7.42 5.60 -8.52
C GLY A 110 7.41 4.94 -7.15
N VAL A 111 6.34 5.11 -6.37
CA VAL A 111 6.19 4.54 -5.04
C VAL A 111 5.10 3.46 -5.06
N VAL A 112 5.44 2.26 -4.61
CA VAL A 112 4.52 1.14 -4.43
C VAL A 112 4.37 0.85 -2.95
N THR A 113 3.14 0.92 -2.48
CA THR A 113 2.71 0.42 -1.17
C THR A 113 1.73 -0.73 -1.38
N TYR A 114 1.36 -1.42 -0.32
CA TYR A 114 0.44 -2.54 -0.35
C TYR A 114 -0.69 -2.30 0.65
N MET A 115 -1.92 -2.48 0.21
CA MET A 115 -3.05 -2.65 1.11
C MET A 115 -3.25 -4.13 1.38
N ILE A 116 -3.51 -4.48 2.64
CA ILE A 116 -3.80 -5.84 3.06
C ILE A 116 -5.24 -5.90 3.53
N ILE A 117 -6.01 -6.80 2.93
CA ILE A 117 -7.37 -7.10 3.35
C ILE A 117 -7.37 -8.50 3.93
N GLU A 118 -7.72 -8.60 5.20
CA GLU A 118 -7.97 -9.87 5.88
C GLU A 118 -9.47 -10.13 5.84
N LEU A 119 -9.88 -11.19 5.15
CA LEU A 119 -11.27 -11.59 5.05
C LEU A 119 -11.54 -12.68 6.10
N PRO A 120 -12.58 -12.55 6.93
CA PRO A 120 -12.84 -13.52 8.01
C PRO A 120 -13.17 -14.93 7.51
N VAL A 121 -13.55 -15.09 6.24
CA VAL A 121 -13.98 -16.38 5.65
C VAL A 121 -12.86 -17.06 4.85
N ILE A 122 -11.86 -16.30 4.39
CA ILE A 122 -10.76 -16.82 3.57
C ILE A 122 -9.51 -16.83 4.44
N SER A 123 -8.86 -17.98 4.61
CA SER A 123 -7.62 -18.12 5.39
C SER A 123 -6.41 -17.55 4.64
N GLY A 124 -6.47 -16.28 4.27
CA GLY A 124 -5.44 -15.60 3.49
C GLY A 124 -5.65 -14.10 3.44
N ALA A 125 -4.55 -13.36 3.56
CA ALA A 125 -4.55 -11.92 3.42
C ALA A 125 -4.34 -11.54 1.95
N ILE A 126 -5.28 -10.77 1.38
CA ILE A 126 -5.16 -10.29 0.00
C ILE A 126 -4.27 -9.05 0.01
N LYS A 127 -3.12 -9.12 -0.67
CA LYS A 127 -2.20 -7.99 -0.85
C LYS A 127 -2.46 -7.33 -2.20
N ILE A 128 -2.88 -6.07 -2.21
CA ILE A 128 -3.11 -5.30 -3.43
C ILE A 128 -2.08 -4.16 -3.50
N PRO A 129 -1.27 -4.07 -4.58
CA PRO A 129 -0.29 -2.99 -4.73
C PRO A 129 -0.97 -1.68 -5.13
N ILE A 130 -0.66 -0.60 -4.41
CA ILE A 130 -1.03 0.77 -4.74
C ILE A 130 0.21 1.47 -5.29
N PHE A 131 0.10 2.00 -6.51
CA PHE A 131 1.18 2.75 -7.16
C PHE A 131 0.88 4.24 -7.18
N SER A 132 1.87 5.06 -6.87
CA SER A 132 1.86 6.49 -7.11
C SER A 132 3.17 6.92 -7.76
N LYS A 133 3.18 8.13 -8.33
CA LYS A 133 4.36 8.75 -8.92
C LYS A 133 4.54 10.13 -8.29
N THR A 134 5.78 10.47 -7.97
CA THR A 134 6.14 11.82 -7.53
C THR A 134 6.06 12.81 -8.69
N ASN A 135 6.02 14.10 -8.36
CA ASN A 135 6.28 15.16 -9.30
C ASN A 135 7.69 15.05 -9.90
N ARG A 136 7.90 15.77 -11.02
CA ARG A 136 9.20 15.85 -11.68
C ARG A 136 10.15 16.67 -10.83
N ILE A 137 11.28 16.09 -10.47
CA ILE A 137 12.34 16.73 -9.70
C ILE A 137 13.44 17.16 -10.68
N TYR A 138 13.98 18.36 -10.49
CA TYR A 138 15.04 18.91 -11.32
C TYR A 138 16.42 18.42 -10.86
N ARG A 139 17.30 18.12 -11.81
CA ARG A 139 18.70 17.76 -11.56
C ARG A 139 19.57 19.01 -11.73
N PHE A 140 20.05 19.55 -10.61
CA PHE A 140 20.99 20.67 -10.56
C PHE A 140 22.37 20.28 -11.08
#